data_AF-A0A0U1NPV0-F1
#
_entry.id   AF-A0A0U1NPV0-F1
#
_cell.length_a   1.000
_cell.length_b   1.000
_cell.length_c   1.000
_cell.angle_alpha   90.00
_cell.angle_beta   90.00
_cell.angle_gamma   90.00
#
_symmetry.space_group_name_H-M   'P 1'
#
loop_
_entity.id
_entity.type
_entity.pdbx_description
1 polymer ?
#
loop_
_entity_poly.entity_id
_entity_poly.type
_entity_poly.pdbx_seq_one_letter_code
_entity_poly.pdbx_strand_id
1 'polypeptide(L)'
;MTLTITITDPLSGHRIAEPITFTIPDQDGPDLRWATTCDGQRILCQKLRAQTEEGTTYVAVLDLDGAETLTLTLGEACAPSDVTEGITADDPGREADCFVRLNTGAFDLEMCSGTAQGTGASKWGLRHFRGLHDDFELLPSGNNAIGGFYGPFFTPENGLINPPEHTTVRIETVEKGPVMHRYRMHGTIPDGLLEELKGLGFTIEWTFTYRTPFFQRRYEVDPFRTVINGRAVENKITVGDEFEGGRGELVFDRFAAYHGTTYRAGDPYAGLLVDMVSKTLKESEADNPKFRDFRAELQDMEAAHWDLYWRMFCVWEGVLSNVEITERLGRVRALAHSAADHTDRDWQMTDTPIEVSASPHETIFSTAANKTVEFHAATGRAMVWYTSKASGAFQIVQRKQSGWVNWGTNGENECPELPVGVHIKTAYGPYAKSWKSLADHLEIGPDVNVEWSL
;
A
#
# COMPACT_ATOMS: atom_id res chain seq x y z
N MET A 1 11.47 -24.08 36.66
CA MET A 1 11.37 -22.81 35.95
C MET A 1 10.60 -23.01 34.68
N THR A 2 9.36 -22.56 34.70
CA THR A 2 8.43 -22.65 33.57
C THR A 2 7.98 -21.24 33.23
N LEU A 3 8.19 -20.86 31.98
CA LEU A 3 7.78 -19.56 31.45
C LEU A 3 6.49 -19.75 30.67
N THR A 4 5.49 -18.98 31.06
CA THR A 4 4.14 -19.09 30.54
C THR A 4 3.74 -17.79 29.87
N ILE A 5 3.21 -17.86 28.65
CA ILE A 5 2.68 -16.71 27.92
C ILE A 5 1.17 -16.87 27.85
N THR A 6 0.45 -15.91 28.38
CA THR A 6 -1.01 -15.85 28.41
C THR A 6 -1.47 -14.86 27.36
N ILE A 7 -2.24 -15.33 26.38
CA ILE A 7 -2.78 -14.54 25.27
C ILE A 7 -4.29 -14.47 25.42
N THR A 8 -4.86 -13.27 25.38
CA THR A 8 -6.31 -13.06 25.43
C THR A 8 -6.73 -12.18 24.27
N ASP A 9 -7.64 -12.64 23.43
CA ASP A 9 -8.22 -11.79 22.38
C ASP A 9 -9.37 -10.97 22.98
N PRO A 10 -9.31 -9.63 22.94
CA PRO A 10 -10.41 -8.79 23.40
C PRO A 10 -11.61 -8.81 22.44
N LEU A 11 -11.44 -9.36 21.23
CA LEU A 11 -12.49 -9.44 20.22
C LEU A 11 -13.06 -10.85 20.09
N SER A 12 -14.34 -10.93 19.71
CA SER A 12 -14.96 -12.19 19.34
C SER A 12 -14.57 -12.63 17.93
N GLY A 13 -14.72 -13.92 17.65
CA GLY A 13 -14.48 -14.48 16.32
C GLY A 13 -13.07 -15.04 16.17
N HIS A 14 -12.82 -15.71 15.06
CA HIS A 14 -11.58 -16.42 14.81
C HIS A 14 -10.54 -15.54 14.11
N ARG A 15 -9.30 -15.53 14.61
CA ARG A 15 -8.13 -14.98 13.93
C ARG A 15 -7.25 -16.11 13.43
N ILE A 16 -6.89 -16.04 12.16
CA ILE A 16 -6.02 -17.02 11.51
C ILE A 16 -4.59 -16.50 11.52
N ALA A 17 -3.67 -17.29 12.08
CA ALA A 17 -2.25 -17.03 12.10
C ALA A 17 -1.91 -15.59 12.53
N GLU A 18 -2.52 -15.15 13.64
CA GLU A 18 -2.28 -13.86 14.26
C GLU A 18 -0.85 -13.80 14.81
N PRO A 19 -0.02 -12.85 14.37
CA PRO A 19 1.31 -12.67 14.91
C PRO A 19 1.24 -12.03 16.30
N ILE A 20 1.87 -12.67 17.28
CA ILE A 20 2.06 -12.13 18.62
C ILE A 20 3.56 -11.90 18.89
N THR A 21 3.86 -10.89 19.70
CA THR A 21 5.21 -10.64 20.20
C THR A 21 5.23 -10.65 21.71
N PHE A 22 6.26 -11.25 22.30
CA PHE A 22 6.45 -11.26 23.75
C PHE A 22 7.93 -11.19 24.11
N THR A 23 8.25 -10.60 25.26
CA THR A 23 9.61 -10.45 25.77
C THR A 23 9.80 -11.32 27.00
N ILE A 24 10.90 -12.05 27.05
CA ILE A 24 11.29 -12.87 28.20
C ILE A 24 12.54 -12.28 28.87
N PRO A 25 12.71 -12.42 30.19
CA PRO A 25 13.82 -11.78 30.92
C PRO A 25 15.21 -12.39 30.64
N ASP A 26 15.29 -13.42 29.80
CA ASP A 26 16.55 -14.02 29.36
C ASP A 26 17.19 -13.16 28.26
N GLN A 27 18.45 -12.74 28.41
CA GLN A 27 19.15 -11.88 27.45
C GLN A 27 19.84 -12.68 26.32
N ASP A 28 20.10 -13.97 26.53
CA ASP A 28 20.89 -14.82 25.63
C ASP A 28 20.07 -15.99 25.07
N GLY A 29 18.76 -15.78 24.91
CA GLY A 29 17.86 -16.80 24.36
C GLY A 29 18.26 -17.24 22.93
N PRO A 30 18.01 -18.50 22.54
CA PRO A 30 18.31 -19.02 21.21
C PRO A 30 17.49 -18.31 20.13
N ASP A 31 18.00 -18.32 18.89
CA ASP A 31 17.34 -17.68 17.74
C ASP A 31 15.95 -18.27 17.45
N LEU A 32 15.78 -19.57 17.68
CA LEU A 32 14.51 -20.27 17.54
C LEU A 32 14.22 -21.08 18.79
N ARG A 33 12.94 -21.16 19.15
CA ARG A 33 12.47 -21.91 20.31
C ARG A 33 11.10 -22.51 20.03
N TRP A 34 10.80 -23.64 20.66
CA TRP A 34 9.45 -24.19 20.67
C TRP A 34 8.67 -23.62 21.86
N ALA A 35 7.40 -23.33 21.65
CA ALA A 35 6.40 -23.21 22.69
C ALA A 35 5.35 -24.32 22.49
N THR A 36 4.65 -24.68 23.56
CA THR A 36 3.58 -25.67 23.50
C THR A 36 2.30 -25.09 24.09
N THR A 37 1.19 -25.24 23.37
CA THR A 37 -0.15 -24.91 23.86
C THR A 37 -0.63 -25.93 24.91
N CYS A 38 -1.74 -25.65 25.59
CA CYS A 38 -2.31 -26.57 26.58
C CYS A 38 -2.79 -27.92 26.00
N ASP A 39 -3.14 -27.96 24.72
CA ASP A 39 -3.54 -29.17 23.99
C ASP A 39 -2.37 -29.90 23.32
N GLY A 40 -1.13 -29.40 23.49
CA GLY A 40 0.08 -30.07 23.04
C GLY A 40 0.58 -29.68 21.65
N GLN A 41 -0.04 -28.69 20.98
CA GLN A 41 0.45 -28.16 19.72
C GLN A 41 1.78 -27.42 19.93
N ARG A 42 2.77 -27.71 19.08
CA ARG A 42 4.05 -27.00 19.07
C ARG A 42 3.96 -25.76 18.20
N ILE A 43 4.40 -24.63 18.74
CA ILE A 43 4.44 -23.33 18.09
C ILE A 43 5.90 -22.90 17.98
N LEU A 44 6.31 -22.51 16.77
CA LEU A 44 7.65 -21.99 16.54
C LEU A 44 7.72 -20.51 16.96
N CYS A 45 8.69 -20.19 17.80
CA CYS A 45 9.00 -18.82 18.22
C CYS A 45 10.32 -18.40 17.59
N GLN A 46 10.32 -17.27 16.90
CA GLN A 46 11.51 -16.65 16.30
C GLN A 46 11.96 -15.48 17.15
N LYS A 47 13.24 -15.47 17.55
CA LYS A 47 13.87 -14.31 18.20
C LYS A 47 13.93 -13.15 17.21
N LEU A 48 13.47 -11.98 17.62
CA LEU A 48 13.61 -10.77 16.81
C LEU A 48 15.03 -10.21 16.93
N ARG A 49 15.55 -9.52 15.92
CA ARG A 49 16.86 -8.85 16.04
C ARG A 49 16.80 -7.60 16.92
N ALA A 50 15.68 -6.89 16.86
CA ALA A 50 15.43 -5.76 17.75
C ALA A 50 15.08 -6.31 19.14
N GLN A 51 15.94 -6.01 20.10
CA GLN A 51 15.80 -6.44 21.49
C GLN A 51 15.46 -5.27 22.39
N THR A 52 14.83 -5.57 23.52
CA THR A 52 14.50 -4.56 24.54
C THR A 52 15.48 -4.66 25.70
N GLU A 53 15.60 -3.60 26.50
CA GLU A 53 16.40 -3.66 27.74
C GLU A 53 15.86 -4.71 28.72
N GLU A 54 14.57 -5.06 28.60
CA GLU A 54 13.86 -6.01 29.46
C GLU A 54 14.20 -7.48 29.15
N GLY A 55 14.81 -7.77 28.00
CA GLY A 55 15.29 -9.10 27.63
C GLY A 55 15.00 -9.50 26.19
N THR A 56 14.92 -10.81 25.93
CA THR A 56 14.77 -11.36 24.58
C THR A 56 13.33 -11.31 24.08
N THR A 57 13.07 -10.60 22.99
CA THR A 57 11.78 -10.57 22.28
C THR A 57 11.68 -11.67 21.24
N TYR A 58 10.57 -12.39 21.27
CA TYR A 58 10.17 -13.40 20.29
C TYR A 58 8.89 -12.99 19.55
N VAL A 59 8.73 -13.52 18.34
CA VAL A 59 7.47 -13.52 17.57
C VAL A 59 7.00 -14.95 17.34
N ALA A 60 5.69 -15.16 17.43
CA ALA A 60 5.02 -16.41 17.09
C ALA A 60 3.73 -16.10 16.33
N VAL A 61 3.20 -17.07 15.59
CA VAL A 61 1.90 -16.97 14.90
C VAL A 61 0.95 -18.02 15.45
N LEU A 62 -0.30 -17.62 15.71
CA LEU A 62 -1.29 -18.45 16.40
C LEU A 62 -2.67 -18.30 15.76
N ASP A 63 -3.42 -19.39 15.72
CA ASP A 63 -4.86 -19.30 15.51
C ASP A 63 -5.53 -18.98 16.87
N LEU A 64 -6.45 -18.00 16.90
CA LEU A 64 -7.15 -17.57 18.11
C LEU A 64 -8.66 -17.66 17.89
N ASP A 65 -9.36 -18.41 18.74
CA ASP A 65 -10.82 -18.63 18.64
C ASP A 65 -11.64 -17.62 19.47
N GLY A 66 -11.24 -16.35 19.47
CA GLY A 66 -11.94 -15.25 20.15
C GLY A 66 -11.60 -15.11 21.63
N ALA A 67 -12.57 -14.70 22.47
CA ALA A 67 -12.42 -14.29 23.88
C ALA A 67 -11.91 -15.38 24.87
N GLU A 68 -11.33 -16.45 24.35
CA GLU A 68 -10.64 -17.47 25.12
C GLU A 68 -9.21 -17.03 25.42
N THR A 69 -8.73 -17.45 26.59
CA THR A 69 -7.34 -17.26 26.98
C THR A 69 -6.52 -18.47 26.53
N LEU A 70 -5.58 -18.26 25.61
CA LEU A 70 -4.61 -19.26 25.21
C LEU A 70 -3.37 -19.16 26.09
N THR A 71 -2.83 -20.31 26.49
CA THR A 71 -1.60 -20.38 27.29
C THR A 71 -0.53 -21.13 26.51
N LEU A 72 0.62 -20.51 26.34
CA LEU A 72 1.83 -21.13 25.80
C LEU A 72 2.82 -21.40 26.92
N THR A 73 3.35 -22.61 26.95
CA THR A 73 4.51 -22.96 27.78
C THR A 73 5.75 -22.94 26.92
N LEU A 74 6.70 -22.05 27.23
CA LEU A 74 7.93 -21.92 26.47
C LEU A 74 8.86 -23.11 26.76
N GLY A 75 9.29 -23.79 25.71
CA GLY A 75 10.06 -25.03 25.75
C GLY A 75 11.52 -24.85 25.32
N GLU A 76 12.09 -25.90 24.76
CA GLU A 76 13.49 -26.01 24.36
C GLU A 76 13.84 -25.19 23.10
N ALA A 77 15.14 -24.94 22.92
CA ALA A 77 15.69 -24.37 21.70
C ALA A 77 15.36 -25.24 20.48
N CYS A 78 15.03 -24.62 19.36
CA CYS A 78 14.80 -25.30 18.08
C CYS A 78 16.06 -25.16 17.21
N ALA A 79 16.59 -26.27 16.70
CA ALA A 79 17.64 -26.18 15.69
C ALA A 79 17.03 -25.78 14.34
N PRO A 80 17.69 -24.95 13.52
CA PRO A 80 17.18 -24.58 12.20
C PRO A 80 16.85 -25.77 11.29
N SER A 81 17.53 -26.91 11.47
CA SER A 81 17.25 -28.16 10.74
C SER A 81 15.93 -28.83 11.12
N ASP A 82 15.35 -28.48 12.27
CA ASP A 82 14.11 -29.05 12.78
C ASP A 82 12.88 -28.26 12.30
N VAL A 83 13.11 -27.13 11.63
CA VAL A 83 12.05 -26.30 11.05
C VAL A 83 11.59 -26.90 9.73
N THR A 84 10.38 -27.44 9.70
CA THR A 84 9.77 -28.06 8.51
C THR A 84 8.87 -27.10 7.73
N GLU A 85 8.40 -26.04 8.38
CA GLU A 85 7.44 -25.07 7.84
C GLU A 85 7.86 -23.64 8.21
N GLY A 86 7.56 -22.69 7.35
CA GLY A 86 7.85 -21.28 7.55
C GLY A 86 7.82 -20.48 6.25
N ILE A 87 8.14 -19.19 6.35
CA ILE A 87 8.33 -18.33 5.18
C ILE A 87 9.54 -18.84 4.39
N THR A 88 9.35 -19.05 3.08
CA THR A 88 10.46 -19.36 2.16
C THR A 88 10.72 -18.18 1.24
N ALA A 89 11.98 -18.00 0.88
CA ALA A 89 12.40 -17.03 -0.12
C ALA A 89 12.94 -17.78 -1.34
N ASP A 90 12.35 -17.52 -2.50
CA ASP A 90 12.70 -18.18 -3.75
C ASP A 90 13.59 -17.27 -4.61
N ASP A 91 14.50 -17.90 -5.36
CA ASP A 91 15.38 -17.28 -6.36
C ASP A 91 15.42 -18.23 -7.59
N PRO A 92 15.15 -17.77 -8.82
CA PRO A 92 14.97 -16.39 -9.27
C PRO A 92 13.56 -15.81 -9.08
N GLY A 93 13.50 -14.48 -8.99
CA GLY A 93 12.28 -13.69 -9.20
C GLY A 93 11.85 -13.64 -10.66
N ARG A 94 10.66 -13.10 -10.91
CA ARG A 94 10.08 -12.89 -12.24
C ARG A 94 10.63 -11.62 -12.89
N GLU A 95 10.75 -10.54 -12.13
CA GLU A 95 11.28 -9.27 -12.59
C GLU A 95 12.81 -9.21 -12.45
N ALA A 96 13.48 -8.49 -13.36
CA ALA A 96 14.94 -8.34 -13.35
C ALA A 96 15.46 -7.57 -12.12
N ASP A 97 14.62 -6.73 -11.52
CA ASP A 97 14.88 -5.93 -10.33
C ASP A 97 14.24 -6.53 -9.05
N CYS A 98 13.85 -7.81 -9.10
CA CYS A 98 13.38 -8.53 -7.92
C CYS A 98 14.47 -8.53 -6.84
N PHE A 99 14.10 -8.04 -5.65
CA PHE A 99 14.93 -8.14 -4.46
C PHE A 99 14.68 -9.45 -3.72
N VAL A 100 13.41 -9.82 -3.56
CA VAL A 100 13.02 -11.09 -2.94
C VAL A 100 11.64 -11.53 -3.41
N ARG A 101 11.50 -12.82 -3.71
CA ARG A 101 10.21 -13.48 -3.84
C ARG A 101 9.94 -14.31 -2.59
N LEU A 102 8.77 -14.14 -1.98
CA LEU A 102 8.39 -14.80 -0.74
C LEU A 102 7.16 -15.66 -0.94
N ASN A 103 7.22 -16.88 -0.41
CA ASN A 103 6.04 -17.63 -0.05
C ASN A 103 5.84 -17.52 1.46
N THR A 104 4.81 -16.78 1.88
CA THR A 104 4.48 -16.60 3.30
C THR A 104 3.59 -17.71 3.85
N GLY A 105 3.13 -18.65 3.03
CA GLY A 105 2.06 -19.60 3.36
C GLY A 105 0.65 -19.03 3.18
N ALA A 106 0.49 -17.70 3.15
CA ALA A 106 -0.75 -17.03 2.74
C ALA A 106 -0.64 -16.41 1.35
N PHE A 107 0.57 -15.94 1.00
CA PHE A 107 0.85 -15.20 -0.23
C PHE A 107 2.10 -15.76 -0.93
N ASP A 108 2.08 -15.74 -2.26
CA ASP A 108 3.29 -15.74 -3.10
C ASP A 108 3.44 -14.33 -3.66
N LEU A 109 4.49 -13.63 -3.26
CA LEU A 109 4.67 -12.22 -3.58
C LEU A 109 6.11 -11.91 -3.97
N GLU A 110 6.28 -10.89 -4.79
CA GLU A 110 7.58 -10.44 -5.27
C GLU A 110 7.77 -8.95 -4.97
N MET A 111 8.86 -8.65 -4.25
CA MET A 111 9.25 -7.30 -3.89
C MET A 111 10.40 -6.82 -4.78
N CYS A 112 10.21 -5.70 -5.45
CA CYS A 112 11.14 -5.16 -6.45
C CYS A 112 11.70 -3.79 -6.05
N SER A 113 12.92 -3.50 -6.49
CA SER A 113 13.62 -2.24 -6.20
C SER A 113 13.30 -1.10 -7.15
N GLY A 114 12.65 -1.37 -8.29
CA GLY A 114 12.35 -0.38 -9.32
C GLY A 114 13.53 -0.13 -10.24
N THR A 115 13.24 0.21 -11.49
CA THR A 115 14.25 0.39 -12.55
C THR A 115 14.54 1.85 -12.88
N ALA A 116 13.81 2.80 -12.29
CA ALA A 116 13.95 4.24 -12.50
C ALA A 116 13.78 4.71 -13.97
N GLN A 117 13.07 3.97 -14.82
CA GLN A 117 12.87 4.31 -16.24
C GLN A 117 11.61 5.15 -16.50
N GLY A 118 10.86 5.51 -15.45
CA GLY A 118 9.68 6.36 -15.58
C GLY A 118 8.47 5.67 -16.24
N THR A 119 8.44 4.34 -16.27
CA THR A 119 7.34 3.55 -16.86
C THR A 119 6.61 2.76 -15.78
N GLY A 120 5.41 2.22 -16.06
CA GLY A 120 4.71 1.34 -15.13
C GLY A 120 5.56 0.13 -14.68
N ALA A 121 6.35 -0.44 -15.60
CA ALA A 121 7.31 -1.52 -15.28
C ALA A 121 8.51 -1.07 -14.42
N SER A 122 8.63 0.23 -14.13
CA SER A 122 9.69 0.80 -13.29
C SER A 122 9.27 1.02 -11.85
N LYS A 123 8.00 0.72 -11.52
CA LYS A 123 7.49 0.80 -10.14
C LYS A 123 8.29 -0.12 -9.22
N TRP A 124 8.30 0.23 -7.95
CA TRP A 124 8.89 -0.55 -6.87
C TRP A 124 7.80 -0.87 -5.83
N GLY A 125 8.08 -1.76 -4.89
CA GLY A 125 7.06 -2.29 -3.99
C GLY A 125 6.78 -3.75 -4.29
N LEU A 126 5.54 -4.20 -4.08
CA LEU A 126 5.13 -5.56 -4.48
C LEU A 126 4.59 -5.51 -5.91
N ARG A 127 5.28 -6.17 -6.85
CA ARG A 127 4.93 -6.18 -8.29
C ARG A 127 4.25 -7.46 -8.76
N HIS A 128 4.41 -8.55 -8.01
CA HIS A 128 3.59 -9.76 -8.15
C HIS A 128 3.02 -10.07 -6.77
N PHE A 129 1.73 -10.38 -6.72
CA PHE A 129 1.03 -10.68 -5.48
C PHE A 129 -0.10 -11.66 -5.74
N ARG A 130 0.06 -12.87 -5.20
CA ARG A 130 -0.91 -13.95 -5.32
C ARG A 130 -1.36 -14.42 -3.95
N GLY A 131 -2.68 -14.52 -3.75
CA GLY A 131 -3.21 -15.26 -2.60
C GLY A 131 -3.19 -16.76 -2.84
N LEU A 132 -2.64 -17.51 -1.91
CA LEU A 132 -2.55 -18.97 -2.04
C LEU A 132 -3.88 -19.67 -1.76
N HIS A 133 -4.83 -19.00 -1.10
CA HIS A 133 -6.15 -19.56 -0.82
C HIS A 133 -7.04 -19.66 -2.06
N ASP A 134 -6.87 -18.78 -3.04
CA ASP A 134 -7.64 -18.75 -4.30
C ASP A 134 -6.76 -18.85 -5.56
N ASP A 135 -5.43 -18.99 -5.40
CA ASP A 135 -4.40 -18.99 -6.45
C ASP A 135 -4.52 -17.80 -7.43
N PHE A 136 -5.09 -16.68 -6.97
CA PHE A 136 -5.35 -15.53 -7.83
C PHE A 136 -4.24 -14.48 -7.74
N GLU A 137 -3.68 -14.15 -8.90
CA GLU A 137 -2.65 -13.14 -9.09
C GLU A 137 -3.30 -11.75 -9.27
N LEU A 138 -3.10 -10.84 -8.32
CA LEU A 138 -3.64 -9.47 -8.39
C LEU A 138 -2.85 -8.55 -9.32
N LEU A 139 -1.60 -8.92 -9.60
CA LEU A 139 -0.62 -8.12 -10.35
C LEU A 139 0.11 -8.99 -11.41
N PRO A 140 -0.61 -9.55 -12.40
CA PRO A 140 -0.02 -10.51 -13.35
C PRO A 140 1.00 -9.90 -14.31
N SER A 141 0.93 -8.61 -14.62
CA SER A 141 1.84 -8.00 -15.61
C SER A 141 3.12 -7.42 -15.03
N GLY A 142 3.16 -7.19 -13.71
CA GLY A 142 4.23 -6.44 -13.06
C GLY A 142 4.23 -4.92 -13.36
N ASN A 143 3.26 -4.37 -14.10
CA ASN A 143 3.25 -2.93 -14.44
C ASN A 143 2.59 -2.04 -13.39
N ASN A 144 1.93 -2.63 -12.41
CA ASN A 144 1.37 -1.97 -11.23
C ASN A 144 2.02 -2.52 -9.97
N ALA A 145 1.84 -1.81 -8.85
CA ALA A 145 2.41 -2.23 -7.59
C ALA A 145 1.49 -1.96 -6.40
N ILE A 146 1.61 -2.81 -5.38
CA ILE A 146 1.12 -2.54 -4.03
C ILE A 146 2.20 -1.79 -3.26
N GLY A 147 1.79 -0.73 -2.59
CA GLY A 147 2.66 0.14 -1.81
C GLY A 147 3.37 1.23 -2.58
N GLY A 148 2.84 1.55 -3.76
CA GLY A 148 3.24 2.75 -4.50
C GLY A 148 3.19 3.96 -3.60
N PHE A 149 4.33 4.64 -3.49
CA PHE A 149 4.44 5.91 -2.77
C PHE A 149 4.49 7.02 -3.79
N TYR A 150 3.39 7.73 -3.91
CA TYR A 150 3.26 8.89 -4.78
C TYR A 150 3.47 10.15 -3.96
N GLY A 151 4.36 10.09 -2.96
CA GLY A 151 4.50 11.13 -1.97
C GLY A 151 5.39 12.26 -2.45
N PRO A 152 5.00 13.53 -2.17
CA PRO A 152 3.72 13.95 -1.64
C PRO A 152 2.57 14.03 -2.67
N PHE A 153 2.76 13.91 -4.00
CA PHE A 153 1.67 14.08 -5.00
C PHE A 153 1.61 13.01 -6.11
N PHE A 154 0.38 12.74 -6.60
CA PHE A 154 0.15 11.96 -7.82
C PHE A 154 -0.22 12.85 -9.04
N THR A 155 -1.07 13.89 -8.97
CA THR A 155 -1.19 15.05 -9.94
C THR A 155 -2.36 16.07 -9.72
N PRO A 156 -2.12 17.35 -9.40
CA PRO A 156 -2.26 18.46 -10.37
C PRO A 156 -0.96 19.20 -10.63
N GLU A 157 0.07 18.66 -10.04
CA GLU A 157 1.34 19.33 -9.85
C GLU A 157 2.46 18.64 -10.63
N ASN A 158 2.24 17.57 -11.41
CA ASN A 158 3.36 16.84 -12.03
C ASN A 158 4.19 17.72 -12.95
N GLY A 159 5.46 17.87 -12.57
CA GLY A 159 6.37 18.94 -12.96
C GLY A 159 6.96 19.59 -11.72
N LEU A 160 6.15 19.92 -10.73
CA LEU A 160 6.53 20.42 -9.40
C LEU A 160 7.20 19.35 -8.52
N ILE A 161 6.81 18.09 -8.67
CA ILE A 161 7.52 16.89 -8.21
C ILE A 161 7.50 15.85 -9.32
N ASN A 162 8.53 15.01 -9.37
CA ASN A 162 8.62 13.95 -10.36
C ASN A 162 8.13 12.59 -9.81
N PRO A 163 7.60 11.73 -10.69
CA PRO A 163 6.98 10.45 -10.34
C PRO A 163 7.96 9.46 -9.69
N PRO A 164 7.52 8.65 -8.71
CA PRO A 164 8.36 7.68 -8.01
C PRO A 164 8.95 6.59 -8.92
N GLU A 165 8.39 6.37 -10.11
CA GLU A 165 8.91 5.47 -11.17
C GLU A 165 10.29 5.90 -11.71
N HIS A 166 10.77 7.10 -11.33
CA HIS A 166 12.12 7.60 -11.61
C HIS A 166 13.10 7.37 -10.46
N THR A 167 12.69 6.65 -9.42
CA THR A 167 13.55 6.26 -8.29
C THR A 167 13.78 4.76 -8.29
N THR A 168 15.03 4.36 -8.06
CA THR A 168 15.35 3.00 -7.59
C THR A 168 15.51 3.05 -6.08
N VAL A 169 14.81 2.18 -5.36
CA VAL A 169 14.93 2.07 -3.91
C VAL A 169 16.02 1.06 -3.53
N ARG A 170 16.73 1.33 -2.44
CA ARG A 170 17.59 0.34 -1.78
C ARG A 170 16.73 -0.43 -0.77
N ILE A 171 16.73 -1.76 -0.85
CA ILE A 171 16.01 -2.61 0.09
C ILE A 171 16.99 -3.28 1.04
N GLU A 172 16.71 -3.19 2.33
CA GLU A 172 17.47 -3.79 3.42
C GLU A 172 16.65 -4.89 4.09
N THR A 173 17.28 -6.04 4.36
CA THR A 173 16.68 -7.09 5.19
C THR A 173 16.91 -6.75 6.67
N VAL A 174 15.84 -6.33 7.36
CA VAL A 174 15.86 -5.98 8.79
C VAL A 174 15.65 -7.22 9.66
N GLU A 175 14.73 -8.10 9.26
CA GLU A 175 14.42 -9.36 9.96
C GLU A 175 14.26 -10.48 8.92
N LYS A 176 14.78 -11.67 9.24
CA LYS A 176 14.65 -12.85 8.37
C LYS A 176 14.71 -14.11 9.21
N GLY A 177 13.59 -14.84 9.22
CA GLY A 177 13.48 -16.15 9.83
C GLY A 177 12.17 -16.83 9.43
N PRO A 178 11.92 -18.06 9.89
CA PRO A 178 10.79 -18.87 9.43
C PRO A 178 9.42 -18.31 9.79
N VAL A 179 9.31 -17.45 10.82
CA VAL A 179 8.04 -16.90 11.30
C VAL A 179 7.79 -15.49 10.76
N MET A 180 8.83 -14.65 10.68
CA MET A 180 8.70 -13.25 10.31
C MET A 180 9.85 -12.78 9.43
N HIS A 181 9.49 -12.04 8.38
CA HIS A 181 10.38 -11.25 7.55
C HIS A 181 10.05 -9.77 7.69
N ARG A 182 11.07 -8.92 7.77
CA ARG A 182 10.92 -7.46 7.75
C ARG A 182 11.94 -6.84 6.83
N TYR A 183 11.47 -5.98 5.94
CA TYR A 183 12.29 -5.25 4.99
C TYR A 183 12.13 -3.76 5.17
N ARG A 184 13.19 -3.02 4.87
CA ARG A 184 13.18 -1.57 4.88
C ARG A 184 13.64 -1.06 3.52
N MET A 185 12.74 -0.39 2.80
CA MET A 185 13.05 0.31 1.57
C MET A 185 13.51 1.72 1.90
N HIS A 186 14.51 2.19 1.17
CA HIS A 186 15.03 3.55 1.25
C HIS A 186 15.03 4.16 -0.14
N GLY A 187 14.49 5.37 -0.26
CA GLY A 187 14.52 6.12 -1.50
C GLY A 187 14.60 7.61 -1.26
N THR A 188 14.72 8.33 -2.36
CA THR A 188 14.64 9.79 -2.43
C THR A 188 13.52 10.15 -3.39
N ILE A 189 12.72 11.14 -3.03
CA ILE A 189 11.67 11.66 -3.89
C ILE A 189 12.34 12.34 -5.10
N PRO A 190 11.99 11.99 -6.34
CA PRO A 190 12.53 12.65 -7.52
C PRO A 190 12.23 14.16 -7.53
N ASP A 191 13.29 14.97 -7.55
CA ASP A 191 13.20 16.44 -7.56
C ASP A 191 12.38 16.94 -8.75
N GLY A 192 11.34 17.75 -8.48
CA GLY A 192 10.65 18.54 -9.50
C GLY A 192 10.95 20.04 -9.38
N LEU A 193 9.98 20.89 -9.72
CA LEU A 193 10.13 22.36 -9.65
C LEU A 193 9.94 22.97 -8.25
N LEU A 194 9.33 22.29 -7.28
CA LEU A 194 9.17 22.82 -5.92
C LEU A 194 10.46 22.64 -5.12
N GLU A 195 11.15 23.75 -4.87
CA GLU A 195 12.43 23.75 -4.16
C GLU A 195 12.32 23.20 -2.74
N GLU A 196 11.21 23.48 -2.04
CA GLU A 196 11.01 23.03 -0.67
C GLU A 196 10.78 21.51 -0.54
N LEU A 197 10.61 20.80 -1.66
CA LEU A 197 10.35 19.36 -1.69
C LEU A 197 11.51 18.55 -2.30
N LYS A 198 12.62 19.22 -2.65
CA LYS A 198 13.80 18.55 -3.20
C LYS A 198 14.64 17.82 -2.16
N GLY A 199 15.23 16.72 -2.59
CA GLY A 199 16.18 15.94 -1.79
C GLY A 199 15.56 15.23 -0.59
N LEU A 200 14.23 15.18 -0.49
CA LEU A 200 13.53 14.52 0.62
C LEU A 200 13.69 13.01 0.51
N GLY A 201 14.20 12.40 1.59
CA GLY A 201 14.28 10.96 1.76
C GLY A 201 12.96 10.37 2.23
N PHE A 202 12.75 9.10 1.92
CA PHE A 202 11.69 8.30 2.49
C PHE A 202 12.17 6.90 2.86
N THR A 203 11.46 6.29 3.79
CA THR A 203 11.67 4.92 4.22
C THR A 203 10.33 4.20 4.31
N ILE A 204 10.30 2.94 3.89
CA ILE A 204 9.11 2.09 4.00
C ILE A 204 9.49 0.79 4.67
N GLU A 205 8.90 0.54 5.83
CA GLU A 205 9.04 -0.74 6.50
C GLU A 205 7.92 -1.66 6.06
N TRP A 206 8.27 -2.90 5.68
CA TRP A 206 7.35 -3.96 5.28
C TRP A 206 7.51 -5.14 6.23
N THR A 207 6.41 -5.68 6.74
CA THR A 207 6.41 -6.86 7.62
C THR A 207 5.47 -7.93 7.08
N PHE A 208 6.01 -9.14 6.97
CA PHE A 208 5.30 -10.35 6.58
C PHE A 208 5.49 -11.42 7.66
N THR A 209 4.43 -12.14 8.00
CA THR A 209 4.42 -13.19 9.01
C THR A 209 3.81 -14.47 8.44
N TYR A 210 4.28 -15.62 8.92
CA TYR A 210 3.92 -16.92 8.37
C TYR A 210 2.42 -17.20 8.48
N ARG A 211 1.80 -17.58 7.35
CA ARG A 211 0.36 -17.86 7.16
C ARG A 211 -0.61 -16.73 7.50
N THR A 212 -0.13 -15.59 7.94
CA THR A 212 -0.95 -14.43 8.29
C THR A 212 -1.63 -13.86 7.03
N PRO A 213 -2.96 -13.67 7.01
CA PRO A 213 -3.70 -13.20 5.84
C PRO A 213 -3.61 -11.68 5.65
N PHE A 214 -2.64 -11.03 6.28
CA PHE A 214 -2.36 -9.61 6.15
C PHE A 214 -0.85 -9.34 6.25
N PHE A 215 -0.44 -8.21 5.69
CA PHE A 215 0.90 -7.68 5.83
C PHE A 215 0.83 -6.25 6.38
N GLN A 216 1.96 -5.74 6.85
CA GLN A 216 2.03 -4.41 7.45
C GLN A 216 3.04 -3.54 6.72
N ARG A 217 2.75 -2.24 6.68
CA ARG A 217 3.67 -1.23 6.18
C ARG A 217 3.61 0.08 6.95
N ARG A 218 4.73 0.79 6.98
CA ARG A 218 4.83 2.15 7.57
C ARG A 218 5.75 3.01 6.73
N TYR A 219 5.29 4.22 6.42
CA TYR A 219 6.00 5.18 5.59
C TYR A 219 6.52 6.31 6.48
N GLU A 220 7.83 6.53 6.44
CA GLU A 220 8.50 7.69 7.03
C GLU A 220 9.05 8.55 5.89
N VAL A 221 8.91 9.86 6.00
CA VAL A 221 9.38 10.82 5.01
C VAL A 221 10.01 11.98 5.77
N ASP A 222 11.08 12.55 5.22
CA ASP A 222 11.67 13.77 5.76
C ASP A 222 10.58 14.85 5.92
N PRO A 223 10.57 15.61 7.04
CA PRO A 223 9.53 16.59 7.28
C PRO A 223 9.45 17.64 6.16
N PHE A 224 8.24 17.95 5.72
CA PHE A 224 8.01 18.94 4.68
C PHE A 224 6.71 19.70 4.89
N ARG A 225 6.64 20.88 4.27
CA ARG A 225 5.45 21.71 4.19
C ARG A 225 5.38 22.38 2.83
N THR A 226 4.22 22.34 2.20
CA THR A 226 3.97 23.05 0.96
C THR A 226 2.50 23.50 0.88
N VAL A 227 2.08 23.98 -0.28
CA VAL A 227 0.71 24.41 -0.56
C VAL A 227 0.23 23.75 -1.84
N ILE A 228 -0.85 22.97 -1.73
CA ILE A 228 -1.53 22.39 -2.88
C ILE A 228 -2.89 23.04 -2.97
N ASN A 229 -3.25 23.53 -4.16
CA ASN A 229 -4.59 24.03 -4.37
C ASN A 229 -5.00 25.13 -3.36
N GLY A 230 -4.04 25.96 -2.94
CA GLY A 230 -4.24 26.99 -1.90
C GLY A 230 -4.39 26.46 -0.47
N ARG A 231 -4.28 25.15 -0.25
CA ARG A 231 -4.38 24.48 1.05
C ARG A 231 -2.99 24.12 1.54
N ALA A 232 -2.69 24.45 2.79
CA ALA A 232 -1.44 24.06 3.41
C ALA A 232 -1.42 22.54 3.61
N VAL A 233 -0.33 21.91 3.18
CA VAL A 233 -0.07 20.48 3.35
C VAL A 233 1.22 20.34 4.14
N GLU A 234 1.16 19.58 5.22
CA GLU A 234 2.28 19.34 6.12
C GLU A 234 2.30 17.86 6.48
N ASN A 235 3.40 17.18 6.14
CA ASN A 235 3.64 15.77 6.47
C ASN A 235 2.45 14.83 6.17
N LYS A 236 1.78 15.06 5.03
CA LYS A 236 0.76 14.17 4.47
C LYS A 236 1.21 13.64 3.12
N ILE A 237 1.05 12.35 2.90
CA ILE A 237 1.52 11.64 1.72
C ILE A 237 0.37 10.95 0.99
N THR A 238 0.62 10.61 -0.27
CA THR A 238 -0.21 9.72 -1.06
C THR A 238 0.48 8.39 -1.18
N VAL A 239 -0.18 7.35 -0.66
CA VAL A 239 0.12 5.94 -0.88
C VAL A 239 -1.04 5.33 -1.66
N GLY A 240 -0.72 4.51 -2.64
CA GLY A 240 -1.70 3.80 -3.47
C GLY A 240 -1.39 2.31 -3.60
N ASP A 241 -2.44 1.50 -3.57
CA ASP A 241 -2.37 0.11 -4.05
C ASP A 241 -3.12 0.01 -5.38
N GLU A 242 -2.45 -0.53 -6.38
CA GLU A 242 -3.01 -0.74 -7.71
C GLU A 242 -3.19 -2.22 -7.98
N PHE A 243 -4.19 -2.57 -8.80
CA PHE A 243 -4.52 -3.94 -9.16
C PHE A 243 -4.93 -4.05 -10.63
N GLU A 244 -4.83 -5.26 -11.18
CA GLU A 244 -5.08 -5.53 -12.60
C GLU A 244 -6.03 -6.72 -12.78
N GLY A 245 -7.26 -6.44 -13.25
CA GLY A 245 -8.26 -7.46 -13.58
C GLY A 245 -8.16 -7.96 -15.02
N GLY A 246 -7.51 -7.18 -15.90
CA GLY A 246 -7.52 -7.37 -17.34
C GLY A 246 -8.70 -6.67 -18.03
N ARG A 247 -8.61 -6.52 -19.35
CA ARG A 247 -9.59 -5.76 -20.14
C ARG A 247 -11.02 -6.30 -19.94
N GLY A 248 -11.92 -5.45 -19.45
CA GLY A 248 -13.33 -5.78 -19.24
C GLY A 248 -13.67 -6.38 -17.87
N GLU A 249 -12.66 -6.64 -17.04
CA GLU A 249 -12.79 -7.30 -15.74
C GLU A 249 -12.17 -6.44 -14.64
N LEU A 250 -12.65 -6.57 -13.41
CA LEU A 250 -12.11 -5.85 -12.25
C LEU A 250 -11.71 -6.84 -11.17
N VAL A 251 -10.58 -6.60 -10.51
CA VAL A 251 -10.19 -7.38 -9.33
C VAL A 251 -11.15 -7.12 -8.16
N PHE A 252 -11.62 -5.88 -8.04
CA PHE A 252 -12.59 -5.41 -7.07
C PHE A 252 -13.61 -4.50 -7.76
N ASP A 253 -14.90 -4.69 -7.47
CA ASP A 253 -16.01 -3.97 -8.10
C ASP A 253 -16.85 -3.15 -7.10
N ARG A 254 -16.48 -3.20 -5.82
CA ARG A 254 -17.14 -2.46 -4.73
C ARG A 254 -16.14 -1.82 -3.80
N PHE A 255 -16.49 -0.64 -3.28
CA PHE A 255 -15.76 0.06 -2.22
C PHE A 255 -16.67 0.38 -1.03
N ALA A 256 -16.16 0.29 0.20
CA ALA A 256 -16.87 0.73 1.40
C ALA A 256 -15.94 1.22 2.51
N ALA A 257 -16.44 2.14 3.33
CA ALA A 257 -15.82 2.56 4.60
C ALA A 257 -16.65 2.07 5.81
N TYR A 258 -15.98 1.91 6.97
CA TYR A 258 -16.54 1.14 8.10
C TYR A 258 -17.84 1.74 8.67
N HIS A 259 -17.92 3.07 8.72
CA HIS A 259 -19.06 3.83 9.22
C HIS A 259 -19.96 4.37 8.11
N GLY A 260 -19.95 3.73 6.94
CA GLY A 260 -20.58 4.27 5.73
C GLY A 260 -19.63 5.18 4.96
N THR A 261 -19.96 5.43 3.70
CA THR A 261 -19.13 6.21 2.78
C THR A 261 -19.82 7.52 2.45
N THR A 262 -19.15 8.63 2.77
CA THR A 262 -19.47 9.95 2.23
C THR A 262 -18.50 10.24 1.09
N TYR A 263 -18.99 10.60 -0.10
CA TYR A 263 -18.14 10.74 -1.28
C TYR A 263 -18.67 11.75 -2.31
N ARG A 264 -17.78 12.19 -3.20
CA ARG A 264 -18.12 12.84 -4.48
C ARG A 264 -17.71 11.95 -5.64
N ALA A 265 -18.52 11.92 -6.68
CA ALA A 265 -18.25 11.12 -7.87
C ALA A 265 -17.56 11.96 -8.96
N GLY A 266 -16.79 11.28 -9.81
CA GLY A 266 -16.07 11.90 -10.92
C GLY A 266 -14.78 12.57 -10.50
N ASP A 267 -13.87 12.65 -11.46
CA ASP A 267 -12.57 13.30 -11.36
C ASP A 267 -12.47 14.48 -12.34
N PRO A 268 -12.79 15.71 -11.91
CA PRO A 268 -12.68 16.89 -12.78
C PRO A 268 -11.23 17.20 -13.17
N TYR A 269 -10.28 16.86 -12.30
CA TYR A 269 -8.87 17.11 -12.56
C TYR A 269 -8.38 16.29 -13.76
N ALA A 270 -8.72 15.00 -13.79
CA ALA A 270 -8.38 14.11 -14.89
C ALA A 270 -8.80 14.69 -16.25
N GLY A 271 -10.04 15.17 -16.37
CA GLY A 271 -10.53 15.80 -17.61
C GLY A 271 -9.74 17.04 -18.02
N LEU A 272 -9.44 17.93 -17.06
CA LEU A 272 -8.67 19.15 -17.32
C LEU A 272 -7.21 18.85 -17.72
N LEU A 273 -6.61 17.78 -17.17
CA LEU A 273 -5.29 17.34 -17.56
C LEU A 273 -5.29 16.81 -19.00
N VAL A 274 -6.26 15.98 -19.37
CA VAL A 274 -6.45 15.47 -20.74
C VAL A 274 -6.53 16.63 -21.74
N ASP A 275 -7.33 17.65 -21.44
CA ASP A 275 -7.46 18.84 -22.28
C ASP A 275 -6.13 19.60 -22.41
N MET A 276 -5.39 19.74 -21.31
CA MET A 276 -4.08 20.39 -21.33
C MET A 276 -3.04 19.60 -22.13
N VAL A 277 -3.07 18.26 -22.05
CA VAL A 277 -2.22 17.39 -22.89
C VAL A 277 -2.51 17.64 -24.36
N SER A 278 -3.79 17.53 -24.76
CA SER A 278 -4.25 17.81 -26.13
C SER A 278 -3.80 19.18 -26.64
N LYS A 279 -3.95 20.21 -25.80
CA LYS A 279 -3.54 21.58 -26.12
C LYS A 279 -2.02 21.70 -26.30
N THR A 280 -1.25 21.01 -25.47
CA THR A 280 0.21 21.02 -25.52
C THR A 280 0.73 20.37 -26.80
N LEU A 281 0.18 19.22 -27.19
CA LEU A 281 0.56 18.53 -28.42
C LEU A 281 0.36 19.39 -29.68
N LYS A 282 -0.65 20.27 -29.65
CA LYS A 282 -1.01 21.20 -30.74
C LYS A 282 -0.20 22.50 -30.74
N GLU A 283 0.03 23.08 -29.55
CA GLU A 283 0.52 24.46 -29.42
C GLU A 283 1.98 24.57 -28.99
N SER A 284 2.56 23.54 -28.38
CA SER A 284 3.95 23.62 -27.91
C SER A 284 4.93 23.70 -29.08
N GLU A 285 5.87 24.64 -28.96
CA GLU A 285 6.99 24.82 -29.88
C GLU A 285 8.18 23.90 -29.54
N ALA A 286 8.04 23.03 -28.53
CA ALA A 286 9.08 22.05 -28.22
C ALA A 286 9.41 21.20 -29.47
N ASP A 287 10.71 21.12 -29.78
CA ASP A 287 11.25 20.29 -30.85
C ASP A 287 12.45 19.52 -30.32
N ASN A 288 12.13 18.47 -29.55
CA ASN A 288 13.10 17.50 -29.06
C ASN A 288 12.60 16.08 -29.35
N PRO A 289 13.50 15.08 -29.39
CA PRO A 289 13.12 13.69 -29.70
C PRO A 289 12.01 13.16 -28.79
N LYS A 290 12.11 13.43 -27.48
CA LYS A 290 11.15 12.93 -26.50
C LYS A 290 9.75 13.48 -26.73
N PHE A 291 9.61 14.77 -27.05
CA PHE A 291 8.31 15.33 -27.37
C PHE A 291 7.72 14.74 -28.66
N ARG A 292 8.55 14.36 -29.64
CA ARG A 292 8.08 13.64 -30.83
C ARG A 292 7.57 12.24 -30.48
N ASP A 293 8.23 11.54 -29.56
CA ASP A 293 7.78 10.24 -29.06
C ASP A 293 6.42 10.36 -28.35
N PHE A 294 6.27 11.34 -27.45
CA PHE A 294 4.98 11.63 -26.80
C PHE A 294 3.89 11.99 -27.81
N ARG A 295 4.19 12.80 -28.84
CA ARG A 295 3.22 13.10 -29.92
C ARG A 295 2.81 11.85 -30.68
N ALA A 296 3.66 10.83 -30.81
CA ALA A 296 3.34 9.58 -31.48
C ALA A 296 2.50 8.66 -30.57
N GLU A 297 2.88 8.52 -29.30
CA GLU A 297 2.17 7.67 -28.33
C GLU A 297 0.79 8.24 -27.95
N LEU A 298 0.63 9.57 -27.98
CA LEU A 298 -0.61 10.27 -27.67
C LEU A 298 -1.41 10.67 -28.94
N GLN A 299 -1.16 10.06 -30.10
CA GLN A 299 -2.02 10.27 -31.28
C GLN A 299 -3.44 9.76 -31.03
N ASP A 300 -3.55 8.61 -30.35
CA ASP A 300 -4.80 8.04 -29.88
C ASP A 300 -4.84 8.15 -28.36
N MET A 301 -5.26 9.32 -27.88
CA MET A 301 -5.30 9.60 -26.45
C MET A 301 -6.25 8.65 -25.72
N GLU A 302 -7.38 8.25 -26.32
CA GLU A 302 -8.33 7.34 -25.69
C GLU A 302 -7.73 5.96 -25.39
N ALA A 303 -6.82 5.48 -26.26
CA ALA A 303 -6.13 4.21 -26.08
C ALA A 303 -4.80 4.32 -25.29
N ALA A 304 -4.33 5.53 -25.00
CA ALA A 304 -3.04 5.77 -24.36
C ALA A 304 -3.05 5.43 -22.86
N HIS A 305 -1.91 4.97 -22.34
CA HIS A 305 -1.75 4.75 -20.91
C HIS A 305 -1.84 6.10 -20.16
N TRP A 306 -2.58 6.12 -19.05
CA TRP A 306 -2.80 7.34 -18.27
C TRP A 306 -1.50 8.02 -17.81
N ASP A 307 -0.44 7.24 -17.58
CA ASP A 307 0.86 7.78 -17.19
C ASP A 307 1.44 8.77 -18.19
N LEU A 308 1.18 8.60 -19.49
CA LEU A 308 1.71 9.50 -20.51
C LEU A 308 1.19 10.93 -20.35
N TYR A 309 0.00 11.10 -19.80
CA TYR A 309 -0.63 12.41 -19.62
C TYR A 309 0.17 13.26 -18.64
N TRP A 310 0.58 12.66 -17.53
CA TRP A 310 1.34 13.37 -16.53
C TRP A 310 2.85 13.33 -16.77
N ARG A 311 3.39 12.28 -17.42
CA ARG A 311 4.82 12.21 -17.79
C ARG A 311 5.23 13.31 -18.76
N MET A 312 4.32 13.79 -19.61
CA MET A 312 4.60 14.90 -20.51
C MET A 312 4.99 16.18 -19.76
N PHE A 313 4.53 16.35 -18.52
CA PHE A 313 4.86 17.49 -17.66
C PHE A 313 5.95 17.18 -16.63
N CYS A 314 6.57 16.00 -16.66
CA CYS A 314 7.67 15.60 -15.80
C CYS A 314 8.95 16.38 -16.16
N VAL A 315 9.60 16.99 -15.16
CA VAL A 315 10.87 17.72 -15.35
C VAL A 315 11.98 16.76 -15.75
N TRP A 316 12.02 15.56 -15.16
CA TRP A 316 13.07 14.58 -15.41
C TRP A 316 13.05 14.07 -16.86
N GLU A 317 11.85 13.89 -17.41
CA GLU A 317 11.67 13.42 -18.79
C GLU A 317 12.08 14.47 -19.83
N GLY A 318 12.18 15.75 -19.44
CA GLY A 318 12.68 16.84 -20.29
C GLY A 318 11.84 17.09 -21.55
N VAL A 319 10.58 16.66 -21.55
CA VAL A 319 9.65 16.79 -22.69
C VAL A 319 9.38 18.26 -23.00
N LEU A 320 9.14 19.04 -21.95
CA LEU A 320 8.83 20.47 -21.99
C LEU A 320 9.83 21.24 -21.11
N SER A 321 9.97 22.54 -21.36
CA SER A 321 10.77 23.41 -20.48
C SER A 321 10.08 23.63 -19.13
N ASN A 322 10.85 23.87 -18.07
CA ASN A 322 10.34 24.20 -16.74
C ASN A 322 9.33 25.37 -16.75
N VAL A 323 9.57 26.37 -17.61
CA VAL A 323 8.68 27.54 -17.79
C VAL A 323 7.33 27.09 -18.35
N GLU A 324 7.34 26.27 -19.40
CA GLU A 324 6.12 25.80 -20.04
C GLU A 324 5.32 24.84 -19.14
N ILE A 325 6.01 23.94 -18.43
CA ILE A 325 5.41 23.07 -17.40
C ILE A 325 4.68 23.93 -16.36
N THR A 326 5.36 24.95 -15.82
CA THR A 326 4.79 25.86 -14.81
C THR A 326 3.54 26.56 -15.32
N GLU A 327 3.60 27.13 -16.53
CA GLU A 327 2.50 27.88 -17.13
C GLU A 327 1.28 26.98 -17.38
N ARG A 328 1.48 25.82 -18.00
CA ARG A 328 0.40 24.92 -18.40
C ARG A 328 -0.31 24.32 -17.20
N LEU A 329 0.44 23.78 -16.25
CA LEU A 329 -0.15 23.21 -15.04
C LEU A 329 -0.75 24.29 -14.14
N GLY A 330 -0.21 25.52 -14.16
CA GLY A 330 -0.80 26.66 -13.46
C GLY A 330 -2.25 26.91 -13.89
N ARG A 331 -2.55 26.75 -15.19
CA ARG A 331 -3.91 26.84 -15.71
C ARG A 331 -4.79 25.67 -15.26
N VAL A 332 -4.27 24.44 -15.31
CA VAL A 332 -5.01 23.24 -14.85
C VAL A 332 -5.38 23.39 -13.38
N ARG A 333 -4.41 23.74 -12.51
CA ARG A 333 -4.64 23.95 -11.07
C ARG A 333 -5.72 24.99 -10.79
N ALA A 334 -5.64 26.14 -11.47
CA ALA A 334 -6.61 27.22 -11.27
C ALA A 334 -8.04 26.79 -11.58
N LEU A 335 -8.23 25.96 -12.62
CA LEU A 335 -9.54 25.45 -13.01
C LEU A 335 -10.01 24.29 -12.13
N ALA A 336 -9.10 23.35 -11.83
CA ALA A 336 -9.40 22.14 -11.06
C ALA A 336 -9.86 22.47 -9.63
N HIS A 337 -9.31 23.53 -9.02
CA HIS A 337 -9.80 24.07 -7.76
C HIS A 337 -11.32 24.33 -7.79
N SER A 338 -11.74 25.14 -8.76
CA SER A 338 -13.14 25.57 -8.88
C SER A 338 -14.05 24.42 -9.32
N ALA A 339 -13.55 23.51 -10.14
CA ALA A 339 -14.33 22.37 -10.63
C ALA A 339 -14.56 21.32 -9.54
N ALA A 340 -13.55 21.09 -8.68
CA ALA A 340 -13.64 20.16 -7.57
C ALA A 340 -14.69 20.59 -6.53
N ASP A 341 -14.68 21.87 -6.17
CA ASP A 341 -15.60 22.43 -5.17
C ASP A 341 -16.88 23.05 -5.78
N HIS A 342 -17.18 22.76 -7.05
CA HIS A 342 -18.37 23.28 -7.72
C HIS A 342 -19.67 22.77 -7.06
N THR A 343 -20.66 23.65 -6.90
CA THR A 343 -21.91 23.35 -6.18
C THR A 343 -22.77 22.25 -6.81
N ASP A 344 -22.55 21.96 -8.10
CA ASP A 344 -23.28 20.91 -8.82
C ASP A 344 -22.74 19.50 -8.55
N ARG A 345 -21.65 19.38 -7.78
CA ARG A 345 -21.06 18.10 -7.35
C ARG A 345 -21.46 17.81 -5.91
N ASP A 346 -22.68 17.29 -5.76
CA ASP A 346 -23.24 16.97 -4.45
C ASP A 346 -22.46 15.86 -3.74
N TRP A 347 -22.34 16.03 -2.42
CA TRP A 347 -21.90 14.95 -1.53
C TRP A 347 -22.97 13.87 -1.45
N GLN A 348 -22.56 12.63 -1.69
CA GLN A 348 -23.38 11.44 -1.56
C GLN A 348 -23.03 10.73 -0.26
N MET A 349 -24.03 10.20 0.43
CA MET A 349 -23.87 9.45 1.67
C MET A 349 -24.57 8.09 1.53
N THR A 350 -23.86 7.02 1.88
CA THR A 350 -24.43 5.67 1.82
C THR A 350 -23.80 4.75 2.87
N ASP A 351 -24.62 3.84 3.40
CA ASP A 351 -24.16 2.74 4.26
C ASP A 351 -23.93 1.44 3.47
N THR A 352 -24.20 1.45 2.16
CA THR A 352 -23.99 0.30 1.28
C THR A 352 -22.71 0.45 0.45
N PRO A 353 -22.03 -0.65 0.12
CA PRO A 353 -20.87 -0.60 -0.79
C PRO A 353 -21.20 0.05 -2.13
N ILE A 354 -20.29 0.87 -2.64
CA ILE A 354 -20.45 1.65 -3.87
C ILE A 354 -19.91 0.87 -5.06
N GLU A 355 -20.64 0.85 -6.16
CA GLU A 355 -20.15 0.39 -7.47
C GLU A 355 -19.43 1.55 -8.17
N VAL A 356 -18.11 1.62 -7.99
CA VAL A 356 -17.32 2.78 -8.46
C VAL A 356 -17.26 2.84 -9.98
N SER A 357 -17.21 1.69 -10.65
CA SER A 357 -17.25 1.60 -12.13
C SER A 357 -18.55 2.13 -12.77
N ALA A 358 -19.63 2.30 -12.01
CA ALA A 358 -20.86 2.94 -12.48
C ALA A 358 -20.86 4.46 -12.24
N SER A 359 -19.87 5.00 -11.54
CA SER A 359 -19.73 6.44 -11.27
C SER A 359 -19.08 7.16 -12.47
N PRO A 360 -19.35 8.48 -12.65
CA PRO A 360 -18.62 9.29 -13.60
C PRO A 360 -17.09 9.11 -13.48
N HIS A 361 -16.42 9.02 -14.63
CA HIS A 361 -14.97 8.74 -14.74
C HIS A 361 -14.49 7.44 -14.08
N GLU A 362 -15.41 6.57 -13.66
CA GLU A 362 -15.11 5.34 -12.91
C GLU A 362 -14.30 5.63 -11.63
N THR A 363 -14.53 6.81 -11.04
CA THR A 363 -13.79 7.34 -9.89
C THR A 363 -14.72 7.96 -8.86
N ILE A 364 -14.41 7.73 -7.57
CA ILE A 364 -14.99 8.48 -6.45
C ILE A 364 -13.88 9.02 -5.54
N PHE A 365 -14.20 10.12 -4.85
CA PHE A 365 -13.39 10.66 -3.75
C PHE A 365 -14.18 10.53 -2.45
N SER A 366 -13.77 9.62 -1.59
CA SER A 366 -14.40 9.40 -0.28
C SER A 366 -13.75 10.23 0.81
N THR A 367 -14.52 10.59 1.84
CA THR A 367 -14.05 11.34 3.01
C THR A 367 -13.15 10.50 3.92
N ALA A 368 -12.73 11.11 5.03
CA ALA A 368 -11.82 10.49 5.96
C ALA A 368 -12.31 9.13 6.49
N ALA A 369 -11.40 8.15 6.47
CA ALA A 369 -11.61 6.83 7.05
C ALA A 369 -10.27 6.20 7.43
N ASN A 370 -10.31 5.30 8.41
CA ASN A 370 -9.17 4.48 8.83
C ASN A 370 -9.40 2.98 8.59
N LYS A 371 -10.61 2.59 8.18
CA LYS A 371 -11.02 1.22 7.89
C LYS A 371 -11.86 1.21 6.63
N THR A 372 -11.31 0.62 5.57
CA THR A 372 -11.89 0.63 4.23
C THR A 372 -11.69 -0.73 3.57
N VAL A 373 -12.53 -1.04 2.58
CA VAL A 373 -12.47 -2.29 1.83
C VAL A 373 -12.73 -2.04 0.36
N GLU A 374 -11.96 -2.70 -0.49
CA GLU A 374 -12.34 -3.00 -1.87
C GLU A 374 -12.61 -4.49 -1.99
N PHE A 375 -13.72 -4.87 -2.63
CA PHE A 375 -14.07 -6.28 -2.80
C PHE A 375 -14.77 -6.56 -4.11
N HIS A 376 -14.77 -7.82 -4.51
CA HIS A 376 -15.49 -8.33 -5.67
C HIS A 376 -16.78 -9.02 -5.21
N ALA A 377 -17.93 -8.51 -5.63
CA ALA A 377 -19.23 -8.95 -5.14
C ALA A 377 -19.52 -10.43 -5.39
N ALA A 378 -19.16 -10.96 -6.57
CA ALA A 378 -19.44 -12.35 -6.93
C ALA A 378 -18.53 -13.39 -6.24
N THR A 379 -17.22 -13.14 -6.18
CA THR A 379 -16.24 -14.10 -5.62
C THR A 379 -16.08 -13.96 -4.10
N GLY A 380 -16.43 -12.80 -3.54
CA GLY A 380 -16.23 -12.48 -2.13
C GLY A 380 -14.80 -12.12 -1.76
N ARG A 381 -13.89 -12.08 -2.74
CA ARG A 381 -12.51 -11.61 -2.58
C ARG A 381 -12.52 -10.15 -2.13
N ALA A 382 -11.71 -9.83 -1.15
CA ALA A 382 -11.60 -8.50 -0.58
C ALA A 382 -10.16 -8.16 -0.22
N MET A 383 -9.81 -6.90 -0.40
CA MET A 383 -8.66 -6.25 0.19
C MET A 383 -9.17 -5.29 1.26
N VAL A 384 -8.75 -5.48 2.51
CA VAL A 384 -9.17 -4.67 3.66
C VAL A 384 -7.99 -3.86 4.15
N TRP A 385 -8.17 -2.56 4.31
CA TRP A 385 -7.17 -1.65 4.89
C TRP A 385 -7.60 -1.21 6.27
N TYR A 386 -6.64 -1.26 7.19
CA TYR A 386 -6.66 -0.52 8.44
C TYR A 386 -5.46 0.43 8.50
N THR A 387 -5.69 1.67 8.90
CA THR A 387 -4.64 2.66 9.15
C THR A 387 -4.71 3.18 10.60
N SER A 388 -3.58 3.29 11.28
CA SER A 388 -3.55 3.74 12.69
C SER A 388 -3.97 5.19 12.92
N LYS A 389 -4.03 5.99 11.86
CA LYS A 389 -4.74 7.27 11.79
C LYS A 389 -5.52 7.31 10.49
N ALA A 390 -6.68 7.96 10.49
CA ALA A 390 -7.46 8.10 9.28
C ALA A 390 -6.68 8.83 8.18
N SER A 391 -6.79 8.35 6.94
CA SER A 391 -6.54 9.21 5.78
C SER A 391 -7.67 10.22 5.73
N GLY A 392 -7.38 11.49 5.43
CA GLY A 392 -8.39 12.54 5.28
C GLY A 392 -9.33 12.35 4.09
N ALA A 393 -8.90 11.60 3.07
CA ALA A 393 -9.70 11.20 1.92
C ALA A 393 -9.10 9.96 1.24
N PHE A 394 -9.87 9.37 0.33
CA PHE A 394 -9.37 8.36 -0.61
C PHE A 394 -9.88 8.66 -2.02
N GLN A 395 -9.03 8.40 -3.01
CA GLN A 395 -9.42 8.30 -4.41
C GLN A 395 -9.52 6.83 -4.75
N ILE A 396 -10.69 6.42 -5.21
CA ILE A 396 -10.95 5.05 -5.62
C ILE A 396 -11.28 5.06 -7.09
N VAL A 397 -10.53 4.27 -7.87
CA VAL A 397 -10.70 4.14 -9.32
C VAL A 397 -10.96 2.68 -9.65
N GLN A 398 -12.00 2.40 -10.44
CA GLN A 398 -12.34 1.03 -10.88
C GLN A 398 -12.67 1.05 -12.37
N ARG A 399 -11.64 1.17 -13.23
CA ARG A 399 -11.80 1.30 -14.68
C ARG A 399 -11.98 -0.06 -15.34
N LYS A 400 -13.21 -0.44 -15.62
CA LYS A 400 -13.53 -1.76 -16.20
C LYS A 400 -12.94 -1.93 -17.60
N GLN A 401 -12.82 -0.84 -18.35
CA GLN A 401 -12.31 -0.90 -19.73
C GLN A 401 -10.85 -1.37 -19.79
N SER A 402 -9.98 -0.89 -18.89
CA SER A 402 -8.58 -1.33 -18.80
C SER A 402 -8.38 -2.48 -17.81
N GLY A 403 -9.30 -2.64 -16.87
CA GLY A 403 -9.19 -3.53 -15.71
C GLY A 403 -8.30 -2.97 -14.60
N TRP A 404 -8.00 -1.68 -14.64
CA TRP A 404 -7.18 -1.00 -13.63
C TRP A 404 -8.03 -0.60 -12.43
N VAL A 405 -7.57 -0.98 -11.25
CA VAL A 405 -8.12 -0.55 -9.97
C VAL A 405 -7.03 0.20 -9.21
N ASN A 406 -7.38 1.34 -8.61
CA ASN A 406 -6.47 2.10 -7.75
C ASN A 406 -7.17 2.49 -6.45
N TRP A 407 -6.47 2.26 -5.34
CA TRP A 407 -6.86 2.61 -4.00
C TRP A 407 -5.86 3.61 -3.42
N GLY A 408 -6.09 4.90 -3.62
CA GLY A 408 -5.19 5.98 -3.24
C GLY A 408 -5.64 6.74 -1.98
N THR A 409 -4.68 7.21 -1.18
CA THR A 409 -4.93 8.05 0.02
C THR A 409 -4.88 9.55 -0.26
N ASN A 410 -5.23 9.93 -1.47
CA ASN A 410 -5.36 11.30 -1.94
C ASN A 410 -6.83 11.71 -2.02
N GLY A 411 -7.09 12.99 -1.78
CA GLY A 411 -8.36 13.64 -2.06
C GLY A 411 -8.42 14.16 -3.49
N GLU A 412 -9.48 14.92 -3.76
CA GLU A 412 -9.63 15.62 -5.04
C GLU A 412 -8.44 16.52 -5.33
N ASN A 413 -8.15 16.69 -6.62
CA ASN A 413 -6.95 17.40 -7.07
C ASN A 413 -5.69 16.78 -6.46
N GLU A 414 -5.68 15.44 -6.33
CA GLU A 414 -4.58 14.60 -5.83
C GLU A 414 -3.89 15.10 -4.56
N CYS A 415 -4.62 15.81 -3.71
CA CYS A 415 -4.12 16.34 -2.45
C CYS A 415 -3.84 15.17 -1.50
N PRO A 416 -2.64 15.00 -0.94
CA PRO A 416 -2.32 13.89 -0.07
C PRO A 416 -3.05 14.03 1.25
N GLU A 417 -3.55 12.91 1.76
CA GLU A 417 -4.39 12.92 2.96
C GLU A 417 -3.97 11.92 4.03
N LEU A 418 -3.00 11.03 3.77
CA LEU A 418 -2.47 10.12 4.78
C LEU A 418 -1.35 10.79 5.58
N PRO A 419 -1.43 10.90 6.92
CA PRO A 419 -0.31 11.38 7.71
C PRO A 419 0.93 10.47 7.61
N VAL A 420 2.13 11.05 7.59
CA VAL A 420 3.39 10.30 7.69
C VAL A 420 3.47 9.54 9.03
N GLY A 421 4.13 8.37 9.01
CA GLY A 421 4.34 7.52 10.19
C GLY A 421 3.13 6.66 10.58
N VAL A 422 2.07 6.65 9.77
CA VAL A 422 0.90 5.80 9.98
C VAL A 422 1.25 4.33 9.69
N HIS A 423 0.81 3.46 10.60
CA HIS A 423 0.87 2.02 10.38
C HIS A 423 -0.34 1.61 9.53
N ILE A 424 -0.07 0.88 8.45
CA ILE A 424 -1.09 0.33 7.56
C ILE A 424 -1.02 -1.19 7.68
N LYS A 425 -2.16 -1.83 7.95
CA LYS A 425 -2.31 -3.28 7.81
C LYS A 425 -3.26 -3.56 6.66
N THR A 426 -2.84 -4.44 5.77
CA THR A 426 -3.57 -4.77 4.55
C THR A 426 -3.83 -6.26 4.52
N ALA A 427 -5.10 -6.66 4.57
CA ALA A 427 -5.52 -8.05 4.53
C ALA A 427 -6.14 -8.42 3.19
N TYR A 428 -5.82 -9.60 2.68
CA TYR A 428 -6.37 -10.12 1.42
C TYR A 428 -6.97 -11.50 1.63
N GLY A 429 -8.19 -11.71 1.14
CA GLY A 429 -8.88 -13.00 1.25
C GLY A 429 -10.37 -12.93 0.97
N PRO A 430 -11.14 -13.98 1.29
CA PRO A 430 -12.57 -14.07 0.99
C PRO A 430 -13.43 -13.32 2.04
N TYR A 431 -13.10 -12.06 2.29
CA TYR A 431 -13.60 -11.29 3.44
C TYR A 431 -14.76 -10.35 3.11
N ALA A 432 -15.32 -10.34 1.90
CA ALA A 432 -16.36 -9.36 1.53
C ALA A 432 -17.55 -9.29 2.50
N LYS A 433 -17.91 -10.41 3.14
CA LYS A 433 -19.02 -10.47 4.13
C LYS A 433 -18.59 -10.18 5.57
N SER A 434 -17.32 -10.39 5.91
CA SER A 434 -16.78 -10.31 7.28
C SER A 434 -15.74 -9.19 7.46
N TRP A 435 -15.54 -8.34 6.44
CA TRP A 435 -14.44 -7.38 6.40
C TRP A 435 -14.42 -6.41 7.58
N LYS A 436 -15.58 -6.05 8.15
CA LYS A 436 -15.65 -5.19 9.35
C LYS A 436 -15.02 -5.87 10.55
N SER A 437 -15.37 -7.14 10.80
CA SER A 437 -14.76 -7.94 11.87
C SER A 437 -13.25 -8.07 11.65
N LEU A 438 -12.81 -8.31 10.41
CA LEU A 438 -11.40 -8.36 10.09
C LEU A 438 -10.71 -7.01 10.32
N ALA A 439 -11.33 -5.89 9.94
CA ALA A 439 -10.79 -4.55 10.16
C ALA A 439 -10.65 -4.24 11.66
N ASP A 440 -11.57 -4.74 12.51
CA ASP A 440 -11.46 -4.66 13.97
C ASP A 440 -10.29 -5.50 14.49
N HIS A 441 -10.08 -6.71 13.96
CA HIS A 441 -8.93 -7.55 14.27
C HIS A 441 -7.60 -6.92 13.84
N LEU A 442 -7.56 -6.22 12.69
CA LEU A 442 -6.38 -5.49 12.25
C LEU A 442 -6.07 -4.30 13.19
N GLU A 443 -7.09 -3.61 13.69
CA GLU A 443 -6.91 -2.49 14.61
C GLU A 443 -6.45 -2.95 16.01
N ILE A 444 -7.15 -3.91 16.58
CA ILE A 444 -6.98 -4.33 17.97
C ILE A 444 -6.29 -5.68 17.98
N GLY A 445 -5.03 -5.73 18.43
CA GLY A 445 -4.31 -6.99 18.64
C GLY A 445 -4.72 -7.69 19.94
N PRO A 446 -4.33 -8.96 20.12
CA PRO A 446 -4.53 -9.67 21.39
C PRO A 446 -3.63 -9.12 22.49
N ASP A 447 -4.08 -9.24 23.75
CA ASP A 447 -3.28 -8.94 24.93
C ASP A 447 -2.33 -10.10 25.23
N VAL A 448 -1.05 -9.80 25.42
CA VAL A 448 0.00 -10.80 25.66
C VAL A 448 0.71 -10.51 26.98
N ASN A 449 0.61 -11.46 27.92
CA ASN A 449 1.22 -11.37 29.24
C ASN A 449 2.23 -12.49 29.45
N VAL A 450 3.39 -12.19 30.01
CA VAL A 450 4.44 -13.18 30.30
C VAL A 450 4.54 -13.37 31.80
N GLU A 451 4.39 -14.62 32.24
CA GLU A 451 4.47 -15.04 33.64
C GLU A 451 5.65 -15.98 33.88
N TRP A 452 6.27 -15.83 35.05
CA TRP A 452 7.43 -16.61 35.49
C TRP A 452 7.08 -17.38 36.75
N SER A 453 7.17 -18.72 36.68
CA SER A 453 6.99 -19.60 37.84
C SER A 453 8.28 -20.39 38.12
N LEU A 454 8.64 -20.46 39.40
CA LEU A 454 9.87 -21.10 39.89
C LEU A 454 9.85 -22.62 39.70
#